data_AF-A0AAD7A7E5-F1
#
_entry.id   AF-A0AAD7A7E5-F1
#
_cell.length_a   1.000
_cell.length_b   1.000
_cell.length_c   1.000
_cell.angle_alpha   90.00
_cell.angle_beta   90.00
_cell.angle_gamma   90.00
#
_symmetry.space_group_name_H-M   'P 1'
#
loop_
_entity.id
_entity.type
_entity.pdbx_description
1 polymer ?
#
loop_
_entity_poly.entity_id
_entity_poly.type
_entity_poly.pdbx_seq_one_letter_code
_entity_poly.pdbx_strand_id
1 'polypeptide(L)'
;MTLGPGGSSVEDPALNSLDGSASNDSDEDLIPPNPNHTDSATGSLARLDSTALCILHLTSHGHRFGPLRSPPSPPGGSVPPVLQYDIRSLPNPPKNVRAQQTGLNKSLREWFFSRPESVAKLDEVCAAIDAALDEVAKSGVGHSELHVVVFCEMGKLAVLRLLKSYPAAHSMLARRTDGRSVLSSFSTEM
;
A
#
# COMPACT_ATOMS: atom_id res chain seq x y z
N MET A 1 -30.32 -45.57 -3.51
CA MET A 1 -31.58 -45.32 -4.23
C MET A 1 -32.48 -44.46 -3.34
N THR A 2 -32.45 -43.15 -3.54
CA THR A 2 -33.48 -42.23 -3.03
C THR A 2 -33.68 -41.16 -4.09
N LEU A 3 -34.90 -41.13 -4.62
CA LEU A 3 -35.42 -40.22 -5.63
C LEU A 3 -35.87 -38.92 -4.95
N GLY A 4 -35.81 -37.80 -5.67
CA GLY A 4 -36.61 -36.62 -5.33
C GLY A 4 -36.15 -35.32 -5.99
N PRO A 5 -36.72 -34.94 -7.15
CA PRO A 5 -36.50 -33.65 -7.80
C PRO A 5 -37.61 -32.63 -7.45
N GLY A 6 -37.31 -31.36 -7.61
CA GLY A 6 -38.27 -30.25 -7.61
C GLY A 6 -37.47 -28.94 -7.52
N GLY A 7 -37.50 -28.02 -8.47
CA GLY A 7 -38.57 -27.66 -9.38
C GLY A 7 -39.00 -26.23 -9.02
N SER A 8 -38.87 -25.33 -10.00
CA SER A 8 -39.75 -24.19 -10.30
C SER A 8 -39.06 -22.84 -10.44
N SER A 9 -39.05 -22.41 -11.70
CA SER A 9 -38.94 -21.04 -12.21
C SER A 9 -39.97 -20.09 -11.62
N VAL A 10 -39.61 -18.80 -11.51
CA VAL A 10 -40.46 -17.61 -11.74
C VAL A 10 -39.52 -16.37 -11.72
N GLU A 11 -39.28 -15.72 -12.86
CA GLU A 11 -39.94 -14.47 -13.34
C GLU A 11 -39.07 -13.20 -13.15
N ASP A 12 -38.48 -12.74 -14.25
CA ASP A 12 -38.29 -11.31 -14.63
C ASP A 12 -39.66 -10.59 -14.69
N PRO A 13 -39.82 -9.27 -14.94
CA PRO A 13 -38.90 -8.12 -14.94
C PRO A 13 -39.47 -6.91 -14.16
N ALA A 14 -38.69 -5.87 -13.88
CA ALA A 14 -39.24 -4.50 -13.75
C ALA A 14 -38.20 -3.42 -14.00
N LEU A 15 -38.38 -2.74 -15.14
CA LEU A 15 -37.85 -1.43 -15.46
C LEU A 15 -38.33 -0.41 -14.41
N ASN A 16 -37.41 0.42 -13.90
CA ASN A 16 -37.80 1.70 -13.32
C ASN A 16 -36.88 2.79 -13.89
N SER A 17 -37.35 3.38 -14.99
CA SER A 17 -36.93 4.71 -15.44
C SER A 17 -37.50 5.74 -14.48
N LEU A 18 -36.65 6.53 -13.83
CA LEU A 18 -37.04 7.86 -13.37
C LEU A 18 -35.91 8.84 -13.69
N ASP A 19 -36.20 9.60 -14.74
CA ASP A 19 -35.61 10.89 -15.09
C ASP A 19 -35.64 11.83 -13.89
N GLY A 20 -34.52 12.51 -13.66
CA GLY A 20 -34.26 13.36 -12.51
C GLY A 20 -33.36 14.51 -12.92
N SER A 21 -33.80 15.28 -13.91
CA SER A 21 -33.20 16.55 -14.32
C SER A 21 -33.38 17.59 -13.20
N ALA A 22 -32.41 17.68 -12.28
CA ALA A 22 -32.30 18.80 -11.36
C ALA A 22 -31.33 19.84 -11.94
N SER A 23 -31.89 20.87 -12.56
CA SER A 23 -31.21 22.13 -12.86
C SER A 23 -30.80 22.81 -11.56
N ASN A 24 -29.52 22.75 -11.20
CA ASN A 24 -28.96 23.59 -10.15
C ASN A 24 -28.57 24.94 -10.73
N ASP A 25 -29.42 25.91 -10.37
CA ASP A 25 -29.23 27.35 -10.41
C ASP A 25 -27.80 27.72 -9.98
N SER A 26 -27.09 28.44 -10.84
CA SER A 26 -25.75 28.97 -10.58
C SER A 26 -25.85 30.48 -10.41
N ASP A 27 -26.33 30.89 -9.23
CA ASP A 27 -26.18 32.23 -8.69
C ASP A 27 -25.37 32.11 -7.39
N GLU A 28 -24.06 31.83 -7.51
CA GLU A 28 -23.10 32.12 -6.44
C GLU A 28 -22.30 33.37 -6.80
N ASP A 29 -22.87 34.48 -6.35
CA ASP A 29 -22.24 35.57 -5.64
C ASP A 29 -20.76 35.92 -5.94
N LEU A 30 -20.64 37.17 -6.36
CA LEU A 30 -19.47 38.01 -6.56
C LEU A 30 -18.71 38.29 -5.25
N ILE A 31 -18.26 37.26 -4.53
CA ILE A 31 -17.32 37.44 -3.42
C ILE A 31 -15.91 37.53 -4.02
N PRO A 32 -15.20 38.67 -3.90
CA PRO A 32 -13.81 38.75 -4.34
C PRO A 32 -12.97 37.73 -3.55
N PRO A 33 -12.07 36.98 -4.22
CA PRO A 33 -11.31 35.91 -3.59
C PRO A 33 -10.48 36.46 -2.42
N ASN A 34 -10.65 35.83 -1.25
CA ASN A 34 -9.92 36.18 -0.04
C ASN A 34 -8.41 35.91 -0.25
N PRO A 35 -7.53 36.92 -0.20
CA PRO A 35 -6.09 36.74 -0.45
C PRO A 35 -5.36 35.93 0.64
N ASN A 36 -6.01 35.63 1.77
CA ASN A 36 -5.46 34.80 2.85
C ASN A 36 -5.86 33.33 2.78
N HIS A 37 -6.70 32.92 1.82
CA HIS A 37 -6.84 31.52 1.44
C HIS A 37 -5.78 31.22 0.38
N THR A 38 -4.56 30.92 0.82
CA THR A 38 -3.69 30.10 -0.01
C THR A 38 -4.41 28.78 -0.22
N ASP A 39 -4.89 28.54 -1.44
CA ASP A 39 -5.33 27.24 -1.95
C ASP A 39 -4.16 26.24 -1.87
N SER A 40 -3.84 25.83 -0.64
CA SER A 40 -2.91 24.76 -0.33
C SER A 40 -3.73 23.55 0.04
N ALA A 41 -3.91 22.65 -0.94
CA ALA A 41 -3.94 21.19 -0.76
C ALA A 41 -5.01 20.41 -1.55
N THR A 42 -5.66 20.97 -2.57
CA THR A 42 -6.60 20.16 -3.40
C THR A 42 -6.33 20.19 -4.90
N GLY A 43 -5.42 21.05 -5.39
CA GLY A 43 -5.09 21.18 -6.81
C GLY A 43 -3.85 20.41 -7.30
N SER A 44 -3.14 19.67 -6.44
CA SER A 44 -1.85 19.05 -6.81
C SER A 44 -1.95 17.64 -7.40
N LEU A 45 -3.15 17.08 -7.59
CA LEU A 45 -3.32 15.78 -8.24
C LEU A 45 -3.63 15.88 -9.75
N ALA A 46 -4.06 17.04 -10.23
CA ALA A 46 -4.54 17.20 -11.61
C ALA A 46 -3.47 17.64 -12.62
N ARG A 47 -2.21 17.80 -12.20
CA ARG A 47 -1.10 18.27 -13.05
C ARG A 47 0.13 17.37 -13.06
N LEU A 48 -0.04 16.10 -12.70
CA LEU A 48 0.93 15.04 -13.04
C LEU A 48 0.70 14.66 -14.51
N ASP A 49 1.12 15.53 -15.43
CA ASP A 49 1.16 15.25 -16.86
C ASP A 49 2.03 14.01 -17.11
N SER A 50 1.41 12.86 -17.38
CA SER A 50 1.99 11.63 -17.93
C SER A 50 3.34 11.14 -17.37
N THR A 51 3.76 11.57 -16.18
CA THR A 51 4.96 11.05 -15.51
C THR A 51 4.66 9.64 -15.09
N ALA A 52 5.39 8.67 -15.65
CA ALA A 52 5.22 7.27 -15.33
C ALA A 52 5.26 7.09 -13.80
N LEU A 53 4.19 6.56 -13.22
CA LEU A 53 3.99 6.52 -11.78
C LEU A 53 4.27 5.10 -11.28
N CYS A 54 5.13 5.01 -10.26
CA CYS A 54 5.43 3.74 -9.60
C CYS A 54 4.71 3.67 -8.26
N ILE A 55 3.90 2.63 -8.04
CA ILE A 55 3.21 2.40 -6.77
C ILE A 55 3.93 1.30 -6.01
N LEU A 56 4.43 1.63 -4.82
CA LEU A 56 5.03 0.68 -3.89
C LEU A 56 3.98 0.26 -2.85
N HIS A 57 3.53 -0.99 -2.91
CA HIS A 57 2.63 -1.60 -1.93
C HIS A 57 3.45 -2.31 -0.85
N LEU A 58 3.37 -1.83 0.39
CA LEU A 58 4.04 -2.43 1.53
C LEU A 58 3.00 -3.14 2.42
N THR A 59 3.03 -4.48 2.45
CA THR A 59 2.08 -5.30 3.21
C THR A 59 2.74 -6.09 4.33
N SER A 60 2.27 -5.89 5.56
CA SER A 60 2.69 -6.70 6.72
C SER A 60 1.72 -7.86 6.87
N HIS A 61 2.24 -9.09 6.88
CA HIS A 61 1.43 -10.31 7.00
C HIS A 61 1.81 -11.15 8.21
N GLY A 62 0.79 -11.67 8.90
CA GLY A 62 0.97 -12.63 9.99
C GLY A 62 0.94 -14.07 9.48
N HIS A 63 2.02 -14.81 9.70
CA HIS A 63 2.11 -16.21 9.29
C HIS A 63 0.96 -17.09 9.84
N ARG A 64 0.44 -16.75 11.02
CA ARG A 64 -0.71 -17.45 11.64
C ARG A 64 -2.01 -17.35 10.86
N PHE A 65 -2.13 -16.39 9.94
CA PHE A 65 -3.33 -16.18 9.12
C PHE A 65 -3.28 -16.97 7.81
N GLY A 66 -2.28 -17.84 7.64
CA GLY A 66 -2.12 -18.69 6.46
C GLY A 66 -1.25 -18.04 5.38
N PRO A 67 -1.08 -18.71 4.22
CA PRO A 67 -0.37 -18.13 3.09
C PRO A 67 -1.16 -16.94 2.53
N LEU A 68 -0.44 -15.89 2.12
CA LEU A 68 -1.08 -14.79 1.39
C LEU A 68 -1.68 -15.30 0.10
N ARG A 69 -2.89 -14.85 -0.19
CA ARG A 69 -3.46 -15.02 -1.52
C ARG A 69 -2.66 -14.12 -2.46
N SER A 70 -2.21 -14.68 -3.58
CA SER A 70 -1.54 -13.92 -4.62
C SER A 70 -2.37 -12.68 -4.98
N PRO A 71 -1.76 -11.49 -5.18
CA PRO A 71 -2.51 -10.32 -5.59
C PRO A 71 -3.30 -10.66 -6.86
N PRO A 72 -4.55 -10.20 -6.98
CA PRO A 72 -5.35 -10.47 -8.17
C PRO A 72 -4.65 -9.89 -9.39
N SER A 73 -4.46 -10.71 -10.43
CA SER A 73 -3.91 -10.24 -11.70
C SER A 73 -4.84 -9.16 -12.27
N PRO A 74 -4.34 -7.96 -12.58
CA PRO A 74 -5.17 -6.95 -13.23
C PRO A 74 -5.64 -7.45 -14.61
N PRO A 75 -6.82 -7.00 -15.08
CA PRO A 75 -7.30 -7.30 -16.42
C PRO A 75 -6.33 -6.67 -17.44
N GLY A 76 -5.46 -7.49 -18.03
CA GLY A 76 -4.36 -7.00 -18.89
C GLY A 76 -3.04 -7.77 -18.77
N GLY A 77 -2.91 -8.68 -17.79
CA GLY A 77 -2.01 -9.83 -17.94
C GLY A 77 -0.56 -9.68 -17.48
N SER A 78 -0.20 -8.67 -16.68
CA SER A 78 1.07 -8.68 -15.94
C SER A 78 0.80 -8.75 -14.44
N VAL A 79 1.32 -9.79 -13.79
CA VAL A 79 1.32 -9.90 -12.33
C VAL A 79 2.37 -8.93 -11.80
N PRO A 80 2.05 -8.03 -10.86
CA PRO A 80 3.04 -7.14 -10.26
C PRO A 80 4.18 -7.96 -9.62
N PRO A 81 5.45 -7.56 -9.76
CA PRO A 81 6.53 -8.19 -9.02
C PRO A 81 6.25 -8.16 -7.51
N VAL A 82 6.36 -9.32 -6.87
CA VAL A 82 6.16 -9.47 -5.43
C VAL A 82 7.48 -9.86 -4.75
N LEU A 83 7.98 -8.98 -3.89
CA LEU A 83 9.10 -9.25 -3.00
C LEU A 83 8.57 -9.75 -1.66
N GLN A 84 9.10 -10.88 -1.19
CA GLN A 84 8.64 -11.53 0.04
C GLN A 84 9.80 -11.68 1.02
N TYR A 85 9.63 -11.14 2.23
CA TYR A 85 10.66 -11.16 3.26
C TYR A 85 10.14 -11.78 4.55
N ASP A 86 10.74 -12.88 4.96
CA ASP A 86 10.48 -13.49 6.27
C ASP A 86 11.42 -12.88 7.32
N ILE A 87 10.83 -12.23 8.32
CA ILE A 87 11.55 -11.61 9.44
C ILE A 87 11.42 -12.40 10.75
N ARG A 88 10.86 -13.63 10.71
CA ARG A 88 10.74 -14.50 11.89
C ARG A 88 12.09 -15.01 12.39
N SER A 89 13.13 -14.96 11.56
CA SER A 89 14.51 -15.26 11.94
C SER A 89 15.15 -14.17 12.80
N LEU A 90 14.57 -12.96 12.84
CA LEU A 90 15.08 -11.88 13.67
C LEU A 90 14.78 -12.14 15.15
N PRO A 91 15.61 -11.60 16.06
CA PRO A 91 15.39 -11.75 17.49
C PRO A 91 14.02 -11.19 17.90
N ASN A 92 13.35 -11.94 18.76
CA ASN A 92 12.04 -11.55 19.27
C ASN A 92 12.20 -10.50 20.39
N PRO A 93 11.49 -9.36 20.34
CA PRO A 93 11.55 -8.37 21.41
C PRO A 93 11.17 -8.97 22.77
N PRO A 94 11.77 -8.50 23.89
CA PRO A 94 11.43 -8.99 25.21
C PRO A 94 9.98 -8.68 25.56
N LYS A 95 9.38 -9.46 26.46
CA LYS A 95 7.93 -9.44 26.74
C LYS A 95 7.43 -8.04 27.14
N ASN A 96 8.21 -7.29 27.92
CA ASN A 96 7.91 -5.92 28.32
C ASN A 96 7.82 -4.94 27.14
N VAL A 97 8.64 -5.14 26.10
CA VAL A 97 8.59 -4.35 24.85
C VAL A 97 7.41 -4.79 23.97
N ARG A 98 7.08 -6.09 23.96
CA ARG A 98 5.93 -6.64 23.19
C ARG A 98 4.56 -6.31 23.76
N ALA A 99 4.44 -6.23 25.09
CA ALA A 99 3.14 -6.23 25.78
C ALA A 99 2.25 -5.02 25.50
N GLN A 100 2.80 -3.90 24.99
CA GLN A 100 2.06 -2.65 24.86
C GLN A 100 1.98 -2.09 23.42
N GLN A 101 2.52 -2.78 22.40
CA GLN A 101 3.05 -2.04 21.26
C GLN A 101 2.76 -2.65 19.89
N THR A 102 2.15 -1.84 19.01
CA THR A 102 2.32 -1.96 17.55
C THR A 102 3.70 -1.38 17.19
N GLY A 103 4.28 -1.75 16.04
CA GLY A 103 5.60 -1.25 15.62
C GLY A 103 5.72 0.27 15.36
N LEU A 104 4.70 1.07 15.72
CA LEU A 104 4.81 2.52 15.83
C LEU A 104 5.47 2.99 17.12
N ASN A 105 5.48 2.14 18.16
CA ASN A 105 5.95 2.56 19.46
C ASN A 105 7.48 2.74 19.48
N LYS A 106 7.91 3.81 20.15
CA LYS A 106 9.30 4.21 20.32
C LYS A 106 10.15 3.10 20.95
N SER A 107 9.68 2.42 22.00
CA SER A 107 10.50 1.41 22.69
C SER A 107 10.79 0.20 21.80
N LEU A 108 9.79 -0.27 21.05
CA LEU A 108 9.97 -1.35 20.08
C LEU A 108 10.90 -0.94 18.93
N ARG A 109 10.81 0.31 18.46
CA ARG A 109 11.69 0.87 17.44
C ARG A 109 13.14 0.97 17.92
N GLU A 110 13.37 1.54 19.09
CA GLU A 110 14.70 1.66 19.71
C GLU A 110 15.32 0.29 19.96
N TRP A 111 14.53 -0.65 20.48
CA TRP A 111 15.01 -2.01 20.69
C TRP A 111 15.40 -2.68 19.37
N PHE A 112 14.58 -2.55 18.31
CA PHE A 112 14.88 -3.12 16.99
C PHE A 112 16.15 -2.51 16.38
N PHE A 113 16.29 -1.18 16.41
CA PHE A 113 17.49 -0.50 15.89
C PHE A 113 18.74 -0.69 16.76
N SER A 114 18.60 -1.14 18.01
CA SER A 114 19.74 -1.51 18.85
C SER A 114 20.41 -2.83 18.42
N ARG A 115 19.77 -3.60 17.54
CA ARG A 115 20.24 -4.94 17.11
C ARG A 115 20.91 -4.85 15.73
N PRO A 116 22.21 -5.12 15.61
CA PRO A 116 22.91 -5.08 14.32
C PRO A 116 22.30 -6.00 13.26
N GLU A 117 21.83 -7.18 13.65
CA GLU A 117 21.19 -8.15 12.76
C GLU A 117 19.85 -7.66 12.19
N SER A 118 19.08 -6.89 12.98
CA SER A 118 17.83 -6.29 12.55
C SER A 118 18.08 -5.12 11.58
N VAL A 119 19.11 -4.33 11.84
CA VAL A 119 19.55 -3.24 10.94
C VAL A 119 20.07 -3.82 9.62
N ALA A 120 20.95 -4.81 9.66
CA ALA A 120 21.49 -5.47 8.46
C ALA A 120 20.38 -6.08 7.59
N LYS A 121 19.36 -6.71 8.22
CA LYS A 121 18.22 -7.23 7.47
C LYS A 121 17.38 -6.13 6.84
N LEU A 122 17.23 -4.99 7.52
CA LEU A 122 16.51 -3.84 6.98
C LEU A 122 17.25 -3.23 5.79
N ASP A 123 18.58 -3.12 5.87
CA ASP A 123 19.43 -2.66 4.77
C ASP A 123 19.33 -3.58 3.56
N GLU A 124 19.37 -4.90 3.77
CA GLU A 124 19.17 -5.91 2.72
C GLU A 124 17.82 -5.74 2.02
N VAL A 125 16.74 -5.57 2.80
CA VAL A 125 15.39 -5.33 2.27
C VAL A 125 15.32 -4.02 1.50
N CYS A 126 15.87 -2.92 2.04
CA CYS A 126 15.92 -1.63 1.36
C CYS A 126 16.67 -1.70 0.04
N ALA A 127 17.86 -2.30 0.01
CA ALA A 127 18.66 -2.43 -1.20
C ALA A 127 17.94 -3.27 -2.28
N ALA A 128 17.23 -4.33 -1.88
CA ALA A 128 16.47 -5.15 -2.80
C ALA A 128 15.22 -4.44 -3.34
N ILE A 129 14.55 -3.62 -2.53
CA ILE A 129 13.45 -2.77 -3.00
C ILE A 129 13.97 -1.71 -3.97
N ASP A 130 15.09 -1.03 -3.64
CA ASP A 130 15.73 -0.06 -4.54
C ASP A 130 16.05 -0.69 -5.90
N ALA A 131 16.70 -1.87 -5.91
CA ALA A 131 17.02 -2.58 -7.14
C ALA A 131 15.76 -2.97 -7.94
N ALA A 132 14.70 -3.41 -7.27
CA ALA A 132 13.44 -3.75 -7.94
C ALA A 132 12.73 -2.50 -8.51
N LEU A 133 12.79 -1.37 -7.81
CA LEU A 133 12.26 -0.09 -8.31
C LEU A 133 13.02 0.37 -9.56
N ASP A 134 14.35 0.19 -9.60
CA ASP A 134 15.16 0.52 -10.77
C ASP A 134 14.82 -0.37 -11.98
N GLU A 135 14.65 -1.68 -11.77
CA GLU A 135 14.23 -2.60 -12.84
C GLU A 135 12.83 -2.26 -13.37
N VAL A 136 11.90 -1.95 -12.47
CA VAL A 136 10.56 -1.47 -12.81
C VAL A 136 10.63 -0.16 -13.59
N ALA A 137 11.51 0.77 -13.21
CA ALA A 137 11.69 2.04 -13.91
C ALA A 137 12.23 1.85 -15.34
N LYS A 138 13.20 0.95 -15.52
CA LYS A 138 13.79 0.62 -16.84
C LYS A 138 12.79 -0.02 -17.80
N SER A 139 11.78 -0.73 -17.28
CA SER A 139 10.77 -1.40 -18.12
C SER A 139 9.94 -0.44 -19.00
N GLY A 140 9.96 0.87 -18.72
CA GLY A 140 9.31 1.87 -19.56
C GLY A 140 7.78 1.88 -19.47
N VAL A 141 7.17 1.00 -18.67
CA VAL A 141 5.71 0.93 -18.49
C VAL A 141 5.24 2.19 -17.74
N GLY A 142 4.17 2.82 -18.25
CA GLY A 142 3.66 4.10 -17.72
C GLY A 142 3.08 4.00 -16.30
N HIS A 143 2.55 2.85 -15.92
CA HIS A 143 2.12 2.56 -14.56
C HIS A 143 2.74 1.25 -14.13
N SER A 144 3.46 1.26 -13.01
CA SER A 144 4.09 0.05 -12.50
C SER A 144 3.87 -0.09 -11.01
N GLU A 145 3.52 -1.30 -10.59
CA GLU A 145 3.25 -1.64 -9.21
C GLU A 145 4.34 -2.59 -8.71
N LEU A 146 4.89 -2.32 -7.53
CA LEU A 146 5.80 -3.19 -6.82
C LEU A 146 5.18 -3.57 -5.49
N HIS A 147 4.94 -4.86 -5.29
CA HIS A 147 4.40 -5.39 -4.03
C HIS A 147 5.54 -5.91 -3.18
N VAL A 148 5.62 -5.46 -1.93
CA VAL A 148 6.57 -5.94 -0.94
C VAL A 148 5.78 -6.44 0.26
N VAL A 149 6.00 -7.71 0.58
CA VAL A 149 5.38 -8.37 1.70
C VAL A 149 6.43 -8.69 2.74
N VAL A 150 6.16 -8.31 3.99
CA VAL A 150 6.96 -8.70 5.14
C VAL A 150 6.15 -9.65 6.03
N PHE A 151 6.66 -10.86 6.20
CA PHE A 151 6.06 -11.92 7.01
C PHE A 151 6.62 -11.91 8.43
N CYS A 152 5.75 -11.82 9.41
CA CYS A 152 6.10 -12.04 10.81
C CYS A 152 5.13 -13.00 11.47
N GLU A 153 5.45 -13.46 12.68
CA GLU A 153 4.63 -14.47 13.37
C GLU A 153 3.18 -14.01 13.60
N MET A 154 2.99 -12.73 13.96
CA MET A 154 1.68 -12.21 14.40
C MET A 154 1.07 -11.14 13.49
N GLY A 155 1.74 -10.72 12.42
CA GLY A 155 1.33 -9.55 11.60
C GLY A 155 1.50 -8.19 12.30
N LYS A 156 1.92 -8.19 13.58
CA LYS A 156 2.01 -7.01 14.46
C LYS A 156 3.35 -6.29 14.42
N LEU A 157 4.40 -6.98 13.98
CA LEU A 157 5.73 -6.39 13.84
C LEU A 157 5.69 -5.43 12.66
N ALA A 158 5.52 -4.15 12.96
CA ALA A 158 5.42 -3.10 11.96
C ALA A 158 6.81 -2.74 11.41
N VAL A 159 7.61 -3.72 11.01
CA VAL A 159 8.90 -3.50 10.32
C VAL A 159 8.70 -2.60 9.09
N LEU A 160 7.55 -2.69 8.43
CA LEU A 160 7.17 -1.73 7.38
C LEU A 160 6.99 -0.30 7.88
N ARG A 161 6.50 -0.11 9.10
CA ARG A 161 6.44 1.22 9.73
C ARG A 161 7.81 1.67 10.24
N LEU A 162 8.71 0.73 10.54
CA LEU A 162 10.13 1.02 10.77
C LEU A 162 10.81 1.52 9.50
N LEU A 163 10.51 0.94 8.33
CA LEU A 163 10.99 1.46 7.04
C LEU A 163 10.64 2.95 6.88
N LYS A 164 9.41 3.37 7.21
CA LYS A 164 9.05 4.81 7.13
C LYS A 164 9.94 5.72 8.00
N SER A 165 10.44 5.19 9.12
CA SER A 165 11.30 5.94 10.06
C SER A 165 12.80 5.70 9.81
N TYR A 166 13.15 4.85 8.84
CA TYR A 166 14.52 4.47 8.58
C TYR A 166 15.14 5.44 7.56
N PRO A 167 16.27 6.09 7.88
CA PRO A 167 16.86 7.12 7.00
C PRO A 167 17.08 6.64 5.57
N ALA A 168 17.58 5.42 5.37
CA ALA A 168 17.83 4.86 4.04
C ALA A 168 16.53 4.66 3.22
N ALA A 169 15.45 4.27 3.89
CA ALA A 169 14.15 4.15 3.26
C ALA A 169 13.51 5.52 2.96
N HIS A 170 13.83 6.57 3.73
CA HIS A 170 13.40 7.92 3.41
C HIS A 170 14.08 8.42 2.12
N SER A 171 15.38 8.16 1.94
CA SER A 171 16.05 8.46 0.66
C SER A 171 15.53 7.61 -0.50
N MET A 172 15.12 6.36 -0.27
CA MET A 172 14.45 5.54 -1.29
C MET A 172 13.08 6.12 -1.67
N LEU A 173 12.23 6.41 -0.70
CA LEU A 173 10.87 6.92 -0.93
C LEU A 173 10.86 8.35 -1.48
N ALA A 174 11.87 9.16 -1.14
CA ALA A 174 12.02 10.53 -1.63
C ALA A 174 12.75 10.60 -2.98
N ARG A 175 13.38 9.50 -3.44
CA ARG A 175 14.05 9.47 -4.74
C ARG A 175 13.01 9.53 -5.85
N ARG A 176 13.12 10.57 -6.69
CA ARG A 176 12.50 10.60 -8.02
C ARG A 176 13.42 9.81 -8.94
N THR A 177 13.04 8.59 -9.30
CA THR A 177 13.74 7.84 -10.36
C THR A 177 13.36 8.48 -11.69
N ASP A 178 14.30 9.16 -12.35
CA ASP A 178 14.14 9.71 -13.72
C ASP A 178 12.83 10.48 -14.00
N GLY A 179 12.43 11.36 -13.07
CA GLY A 179 11.21 12.16 -13.21
C GLY A 179 9.90 11.44 -12.84
N ARG A 180 10.00 10.20 -12.34
CA ARG A 180 8.87 9.40 -11.84
C ARG A 180 8.68 9.62 -10.34
N SER A 181 7.42 9.69 -9.92
CA SER A 181 7.05 9.76 -8.50
C SER A 181 6.75 8.37 -7.98
N VAL A 182 7.28 8.03 -6.79
CA VAL A 182 6.96 6.78 -6.09
C VAL A 182 5.85 7.05 -5.08
N LEU A 183 4.69 6.42 -5.27
CA LEU A 183 3.59 6.47 -4.32
C LEU A 183 3.64 5.23 -3.43
N SER A 184 3.86 5.39 -2.12
CA SER A 184 3.85 4.26 -1.19
C SER A 184 2.49 4.09 -0.51
N SER A 185 1.91 2.89 -0.58
CA SER A 185 0.74 2.50 0.22
C SER A 185 1.11 1.43 1.24
N PHE A 186 0.48 1.47 2.41
CA PHE A 186 0.77 0.54 3.51
C PHE A 186 -0.50 -0.18 3.93
N SER A 187 -0.48 -1.51 3.87
CA SER A 187 -1.56 -2.35 4.39
C SER A 187 -1.05 -3.27 5.49
N THR A 188 -1.93 -3.60 6.43
CA THR A 188 -1.70 -4.64 7.43
C THR A 188 -2.82 -5.64 7.31
N GLU A 189 -2.50 -6.83 6.85
CA GLU A 189 -3.46 -7.93 6.78
C GLU A 189 -3.29 -8.77 8.05
N MET A 190 -4.35 -8.79 8.84
CA MET A 190 -4.50 -9.58 10.07
C MET A 190 -5.56 -10.63 9.87
#